data_AF-A0A1I7MNC5-F1
#
_entry.id   AF-A0A1I7MNC5-F1
#
_cell.length_a   1.000
_cell.length_b   1.000
_cell.length_c   1.000
_cell.angle_alpha   90.00
_cell.angle_beta   90.00
_cell.angle_gamma   90.00
#
_symmetry.space_group_name_H-M   'P 1'
#
loop_
_entity.id
_entity.type
_entity.pdbx_description
1 polymer ?
#
loop_
_entity_poly.entity_id
_entity_poly.type
_entity_poly.pdbx_seq_one_letter_code
_entity_poly.pdbx_strand_id
1 'polypeptide(L)'
;MSYEVTPGIIHAVLVDVAADGESLRGSAEMATTAGDNVSGQFGTAAEVSSAFSAFWASRNDVGTRIAALVLRKAGCVATAAEAFIDADGEMTDAASTALSNLPAVSGS
;
A
#
# COMPACT_ATOMS: atom_id res chain seq x y z
N MET A 1 -13.90 7.09 -27.28
CA MET A 1 -13.95 6.37 -25.98
C MET A 1 -13.05 7.16 -25.05
N SER A 2 -13.61 7.99 -24.15
CA SER A 2 -12.81 8.58 -23.07
C SER A 2 -12.86 7.62 -21.90
N TYR A 3 -11.70 7.15 -21.44
CA TYR A 3 -11.61 6.44 -20.18
C TYR A 3 -11.64 7.50 -19.10
N GLU A 4 -12.75 7.60 -18.37
CA GLU A 4 -12.87 8.51 -17.23
C GLU A 4 -12.08 7.91 -16.07
N VAL A 5 -10.86 8.40 -15.87
CA VAL A 5 -10.11 8.11 -14.65
C VAL A 5 -10.77 8.95 -13.55
N THR A 6 -11.17 8.33 -12.44
CA THR A 6 -11.73 9.03 -11.28
C THR A 6 -10.67 9.06 -10.17
N PRO A 7 -9.85 10.13 -10.06
CA PRO A 7 -8.70 10.16 -9.15
C PRO A 7 -9.09 9.95 -7.69
N GLY A 8 -10.27 10.44 -7.29
CA GLY A 8 -10.77 10.32 -5.92
C GLY A 8 -11.00 8.88 -5.47
N ILE A 9 -11.47 8.00 -6.37
CA ILE A 9 -11.69 6.58 -6.04
C ILE A 9 -10.36 5.86 -5.87
N ILE A 10 -9.40 6.14 -6.76
CA ILE A 10 -8.06 5.55 -6.69
C ILE A 10 -7.36 6.00 -5.40
N HIS A 11 -7.44 7.29 -5.06
CA HIS A 11 -6.90 7.82 -3.81
C HIS A 11 -7.53 7.16 -2.57
N ALA A 12 -8.86 7.02 -2.53
CA ALA A 12 -9.55 6.38 -1.40
C ALA A 12 -9.09 4.93 -1.19
N VAL A 13 -9.00 4.13 -2.26
CA VAL A 13 -8.52 2.74 -2.19
C VAL A 13 -7.07 2.68 -1.70
N LEU A 14 -6.22 3.62 -2.11
CA LEU A 14 -4.83 3.69 -1.65
C LEU A 14 -4.71 4.02 -0.16
N VAL A 15 -5.53 4.95 0.32
CA VAL A 15 -5.60 5.29 1.75
C VAL A 15 -6.07 4.10 2.57
N ASP A 16 -7.08 3.36 2.11
CA ASP A 16 -7.58 2.15 2.78
C ASP A 16 -6.49 1.06 2.85
N VAL A 17 -5.78 0.80 1.75
CA VAL A 17 -4.70 -0.20 1.73
C VAL A 17 -3.53 0.22 2.62
N ALA A 18 -3.22 1.52 2.71
CA ALA A 18 -2.21 2.03 3.63
C ALA A 18 -2.63 1.84 5.10
N ALA A 19 -3.90 2.11 5.42
CA ALA A 19 -4.47 1.87 6.74
C ALA A 19 -4.45 0.39 7.11
N ASP A 20 -4.79 -0.51 6.19
CA ASP A 20 -4.71 -1.96 6.37
C ASP A 20 -3.27 -2.43 6.63
N GLY A 21 -2.30 -1.87 5.90
CA GLY A 21 -0.88 -2.16 6.10
C GLY A 21 -0.37 -1.76 7.48
N GLU A 22 -0.79 -0.59 7.96
CA GLU A 22 -0.46 -0.08 9.28
C GLU A 22 -1.12 -0.90 10.41
N SER A 23 -2.40 -1.25 10.24
CA SER A 23 -3.13 -2.15 11.15
C SER A 23 -2.46 -3.52 11.26
N LEU A 24 -2.00 -4.06 10.12
CA LEU A 24 -1.26 -5.33 10.07
C LEU A 24 0.10 -5.23 10.76
N ARG A 25 0.81 -4.11 10.60
CA ARG A 25 2.08 -3.83 11.31
C ARG A 25 1.87 -3.83 12.83
N GLY A 26 0.87 -3.10 13.32
CA GLY A 26 0.53 -3.09 14.74
C GLY A 26 0.16 -4.48 15.28
N SER A 27 -0.60 -5.26 14.50
CA SER A 27 -0.92 -6.65 14.84
C SER A 27 0.32 -7.55 14.92
N ALA A 28 1.31 -7.35 14.05
CA ALA A 28 2.58 -8.08 14.08
C ALA A 28 3.43 -7.72 15.31
N GLU A 29 3.46 -6.45 15.71
CA GLU A 29 4.16 -5.99 16.93
C GLU A 29 3.52 -6.55 18.21
N MET A 30 2.18 -6.55 18.28
CA MET A 30 1.46 -7.17 19.38
C MET A 30 1.73 -8.68 19.46
N ALA A 31 1.74 -9.37 18.31
CA ALA A 31 2.06 -10.78 18.26
C ALA A 31 3.50 -11.04 18.74
N THR A 32 4.47 -10.24 18.30
CA THR A 32 5.87 -10.32 18.77
C THR A 32 5.94 -10.23 20.29
N THR A 33 5.32 -9.20 20.86
CA THR A 33 5.28 -8.97 22.31
C THR A 33 4.63 -10.14 23.05
N ALA A 34 3.54 -10.68 22.52
CA ALA A 34 2.85 -11.82 23.11
C ALA A 34 3.74 -13.09 23.09
N GLY A 35 4.45 -13.34 22.00
CA GLY A 35 5.39 -14.45 21.92
C GLY A 35 6.58 -14.31 22.87
N ASP A 36 7.15 -13.12 23.00
CA ASP A 36 8.23 -12.85 23.95
C ASP A 36 7.76 -13.10 25.39
N ASN A 37 6.55 -12.65 25.72
CA ASN A 37 5.92 -12.91 27.02
C ASN A 37 5.68 -14.41 27.28
N VAL A 38 5.26 -15.19 26.28
CA VAL A 38 5.07 -16.64 26.42
C VAL A 38 6.43 -17.34 26.58
N SER A 39 7.44 -16.92 25.82
CA SER A 39 8.80 -17.46 25.94
C SER A 39 9.39 -17.24 27.34
N GLY A 40 9.14 -16.07 27.94
CA GLY A 40 9.56 -15.75 29.30
C GLY A 40 8.81 -16.53 30.39
N GLN A 41 7.59 -17.03 30.12
CA GLN A 41 6.79 -17.78 31.09
C GLN A 41 7.26 -19.21 31.32
N PHE A 42 8.11 -19.77 30.45
CA PHE A 42 8.64 -21.13 30.63
C PHE A 42 9.62 -21.26 31.80
N GLY A 43 10.07 -20.16 32.41
CA GLY A 43 10.91 -20.18 33.61
C GLY A 43 12.21 -20.97 33.40
N THR A 44 12.41 -22.04 34.17
CA THR A 44 13.62 -22.88 34.09
C THR A 44 13.54 -23.97 33.01
N ALA A 45 12.41 -24.11 32.31
CA ALA A 45 12.23 -25.11 31.24
C ALA A 45 12.92 -24.65 29.94
N ALA A 46 14.26 -24.62 29.96
CA ALA A 46 15.08 -24.04 28.90
C ALA A 46 14.86 -24.70 27.52
N GLU A 47 14.64 -26.02 27.48
CA GLU A 47 14.39 -26.74 26.21
C GLU A 47 13.04 -26.34 25.59
N VAL A 48 12.00 -26.18 26.42
CA VAL A 48 10.66 -25.78 25.96
C VAL A 48 10.67 -24.31 25.52
N SER A 49 11.33 -23.43 26.28
CA SER A 49 11.54 -22.03 25.92
C SER A 49 12.30 -21.88 24.60
N SER A 50 13.35 -22.68 24.40
CA SER A 50 14.15 -22.68 23.16
C SER A 50 13.35 -23.19 21.96
N ALA A 51 12.63 -24.30 22.12
CA ALA A 51 11.78 -24.85 21.06
C ALA A 51 10.64 -23.89 20.68
N PHE A 52 10.01 -23.24 21.66
CA PHE A 52 9.00 -22.22 21.43
C PHE A 52 9.58 -21.00 20.71
N SER A 53 10.73 -20.49 21.18
CA SER A 53 11.40 -19.34 20.55
C SER A 53 11.75 -19.62 19.09
N ALA A 54 12.29 -20.80 18.78
CA ALA A 54 12.61 -21.19 17.41
C ALA A 54 11.35 -21.30 16.53
N PHE A 55 10.28 -21.89 17.06
CA PHE A 55 8.97 -21.97 16.39
C PHE A 55 8.35 -20.59 16.15
N TRP A 56 8.51 -19.67 17.11
CA TRP A 56 7.91 -18.34 17.08
C TRP A 56 8.66 -17.36 16.18
N ALA A 57 10.00 -17.41 16.18
CA ALA A 57 10.86 -16.54 15.37
C ALA A 57 10.52 -16.59 13.87
N SER A 58 10.26 -17.78 13.33
CA SER A 58 9.85 -17.95 11.93
C SER A 58 8.51 -17.29 11.60
N ARG A 59 7.57 -17.24 12.55
CA ARG A 59 6.25 -16.62 12.35
C ARG A 59 6.31 -15.11 12.48
N ASN A 60 7.15 -14.60 13.38
CA ASN A 60 7.41 -13.18 13.51
C ASN A 60 8.02 -12.59 12.20
N ASP A 61 9.02 -13.27 11.62
CA ASP A 61 9.62 -12.85 10.34
C ASP A 61 8.58 -12.75 9.21
N VAL A 62 7.71 -13.76 9.10
CA VAL A 62 6.65 -13.79 8.08
C VAL A 62 5.65 -12.64 8.26
N GLY A 63 5.16 -12.41 9.48
CA GLY A 63 4.22 -11.32 9.76
C GLY A 63 4.79 -9.95 9.38
N THR A 64 6.03 -9.69 9.80
CA THR A 64 6.75 -8.44 9.50
C THR A 64 6.96 -8.25 7.99
N ARG A 65 7.33 -9.31 7.27
CA ARG A 65 7.55 -9.27 5.82
C ARG A 65 6.26 -9.04 5.04
N ILE A 66 5.14 -9.62 5.46
CA ILE A 66 3.84 -9.39 4.82
C ILE A 66 3.41 -7.93 5.00
N ALA A 67 3.51 -7.38 6.21
CA ALA A 67 3.20 -5.97 6.47
C ALA A 67 4.05 -5.02 5.60
N ALA A 68 5.37 -5.25 5.55
CA ALA A 68 6.28 -4.47 4.71
C ALA A 68 5.95 -4.57 3.21
N LEU A 69 5.54 -5.75 2.73
CA LEU A 69 5.13 -5.94 1.33
C LEU A 69 3.83 -5.20 0.99
N VAL A 70 2.85 -5.20 1.89
CA VAL A 70 1.57 -4.50 1.70
C VAL A 70 1.82 -2.99 1.62
N LEU A 71 2.55 -2.42 2.58
CA LEU A 71 2.93 -1.00 2.59
C LEU A 71 3.68 -0.60 1.31
N ARG A 72 4.68 -1.40 0.90
CA ARG A 72 5.45 -1.10 -0.31
C ARG A 72 4.61 -1.14 -1.58
N LYS A 73 3.68 -2.11 -1.69
CA LYS A 73 2.78 -2.19 -2.84
C LYS A 73 1.80 -1.01 -2.87
N ALA A 74 1.25 -0.62 -1.72
CA ALA A 74 0.41 0.57 -1.60
C ALA A 74 1.13 1.82 -2.12
N GLY A 75 2.39 2.03 -1.69
CA GLY A 75 3.21 3.15 -2.15
C GLY A 75 3.46 3.12 -3.66
N CYS A 76 3.81 1.96 -4.25
CA CYS A 76 4.01 1.86 -5.70
C CYS A 76 2.74 2.18 -6.51
N VAL A 77 1.56 1.74 -6.04
CA VAL A 77 0.29 2.05 -6.72
C VAL A 77 -0.06 3.53 -6.56
N ALA A 78 0.25 4.16 -5.42
CA ALA A 78 0.06 5.59 -5.23
C ALA A 78 0.88 6.43 -6.21
N THR A 79 2.17 6.14 -6.35
CA THR A 79 3.04 6.80 -7.34
C THR A 79 2.56 6.59 -8.77
N ALA A 80 2.07 5.39 -9.10
CA ALA A 80 1.51 5.12 -10.42
C ALA A 80 0.22 5.92 -10.66
N ALA A 81 -0.63 6.07 -9.65
CA ALA A 81 -1.86 6.86 -9.73
C ALA A 81 -1.55 8.34 -9.94
N GLU A 82 -0.59 8.91 -9.22
CA GLU A 82 -0.12 10.30 -9.41
C GLU A 82 0.36 10.51 -10.85
N ALA A 83 1.22 9.62 -11.37
CA ALA A 83 1.70 9.71 -12.75
C ALA A 83 0.58 9.62 -13.80
N PHE A 84 -0.47 8.84 -13.54
CA PHE A 84 -1.64 8.77 -14.42
C PHE A 84 -2.46 10.06 -14.40
N ILE A 85 -2.65 10.67 -13.22
CA ILE A 85 -3.37 11.93 -13.09
C ILE A 85 -2.63 13.05 -13.82
N ASP A 86 -1.31 13.12 -13.66
CA ASP A 86 -0.47 14.11 -14.34
C ASP A 86 -0.56 13.95 -15.87
N ALA A 87 -0.46 12.70 -16.36
CA ALA A 87 -0.59 12.41 -17.78
C ALA A 87 -1.96 12.77 -18.36
N ASP A 88 -3.05 12.53 -17.60
CA ASP A 88 -4.41 12.90 -18.02
C ASP A 88 -4.61 14.42 -18.09
N GLY A 89 -4.01 15.16 -17.14
CA GLY A 89 -3.96 16.62 -17.15
C GLY A 89 -3.23 17.16 -18.39
N GLU A 90 -2.02 16.65 -18.68
CA GLU A 90 -1.25 17.04 -19.87
C GLU A 90 -2.01 16.74 -21.18
N MET A 91 -2.68 15.59 -21.26
CA MET A 91 -3.51 15.22 -22.41
C MET A 91 -4.71 16.17 -22.58
N THR A 92 -5.36 16.54 -21.48
CA THR A 92 -6.49 17.48 -21.47
C THR A 92 -6.07 18.88 -21.93
N ASP A 93 -4.91 19.36 -21.47
CA ASP A 93 -4.35 20.66 -21.86
C ASP A 93 -3.94 20.68 -23.32
N ALA A 94 -3.30 19.61 -23.80
CA ALA A 94 -2.94 19.45 -25.21
C ALA A 94 -4.18 19.41 -26.12
N ALA A 95 -5.22 18.68 -25.71
CA ALA A 95 -6.48 18.62 -26.45
C ALA A 95 -7.18 19.99 -26.49
N SER A 96 -7.21 20.72 -25.37
CA SER A 96 -7.78 22.06 -25.27
C SER A 96 -7.04 23.07 -26.14
N THR A 97 -5.71 22.99 -26.15
CA THR A 97 -4.85 23.82 -27.01
C THR A 97 -5.09 23.52 -28.49
N ALA A 98 -5.16 22.24 -28.87
CA ALA A 98 -5.44 21.83 -30.24
C ALA A 98 -6.83 22.32 -30.69
N LEU A 99 -7.84 22.22 -29.83
CA LEU A 99 -9.19 22.72 -30.11
C LEU A 99 -9.21 24.24 -30.30
N SER A 100 -8.48 24.98 -29.47
CA SER A 100 -8.38 26.44 -29.54
C SER A 100 -7.67 26.94 -30.80
N ASN A 101 -6.80 26.10 -31.38
CA ASN A 101 -6.06 26.40 -32.61
C ASN A 101 -6.79 25.97 -33.89
N LEU A 102 -7.99 25.38 -33.79
CA LEU A 102 -8.79 25.09 -34.97
C LEU A 102 -9.27 26.41 -35.58
N PRO A 103 -9.04 26.66 -36.88
CA PRO A 103 -9.63 27.82 -37.54
C PRO A 103 -11.15 27.70 -37.44
N ALA A 104 -11.81 28.80 -37.05
CA ALA A 104 -13.26 28.87 -37.11
C ALA A 104 -13.68 28.48 -38.52
N VAL A 105 -14.46 27.41 -38.66
CA VAL A 105 -15.14 27.11 -39.92
C VAL A 105 -16.12 28.26 -40.13
N SER A 106 -15.66 29.31 -40.80
CA SER A 106 -16.50 30.35 -41.37
C SER A 106 -17.32 29.65 -42.45
N GLY A 107 -18.54 29.31 -42.09
CA GLY A 107 -19.51 28.71 -43.00
C GLY A 107 -19.66 29.56 -44.26
N SER A 108 -19.60 28.87 -45.40
CA SER A 108 -20.08 29.33 -46.69
C SER A 108 -21.22 28.42 -47.14
#